data_AF-A0AAW0UEK8-F1
#
_entry.id   AF-A0AAW0UEK8-F1
#
_cell.length_a   1.000
_cell.length_b   1.000
_cell.length_c   1.000
_cell.angle_alpha   90.00
_cell.angle_beta   90.00
_cell.angle_gamma   90.00
#
_symmetry.space_group_name_H-M   'P 1'
#
loop_
_entity.id
_entity.type
_entity.pdbx_description
1 polymer ?
#
loop_
_entity_poly.entity_id
_entity_poly.type
_entity_poly.pdbx_seq_one_letter_code
_entity_poly.pdbx_strand_id
1 'polypeptide(L)'
;MAGFSGVLKLTDLDDFIAPSQECIKPVKVEQRSGRGVIRIENDGADAAMAMQPKYEKAKITLNDCLACSGCITSAEVVLVNQQSHDEFYRILAENNSREISEKMTIIVSLSPQAILSIAAKYSLGADECAQKLASYFKRLGAHYIFDTNFARSLSLLEAEREFLKRYKEKDSRPKTLPMLASACPGWVCYAEKTHGSFILPYISTVRSPQQVMGSLVKDLWATQKGLTPDKIYHVTVMPCFDKKLEAAREDFYNEAFSAREVDCVITSG
;
A
#
# COMPACT_ATOMS: atom_id res chain seq x y z
N MET A 1 5.71 27.59 3.10
CA MET A 1 5.40 27.28 1.69
C MET A 1 6.33 26.16 1.27
N ALA A 2 5.90 24.91 1.41
CA ALA A 2 6.61 23.76 0.86
C ALA A 2 5.93 23.44 -0.47
N GLY A 3 6.56 23.84 -1.57
CA GLY A 3 6.13 23.49 -2.91
C GLY A 3 6.37 22.01 -3.16
N PHE A 4 5.39 21.33 -3.75
CA PHE A 4 5.58 19.98 -4.26
C PHE A 4 6.74 19.98 -5.27
N SER A 5 7.60 18.97 -5.15
CA SER A 5 8.85 18.84 -5.88
C SER A 5 8.63 18.78 -7.40
N GLY A 6 9.43 19.55 -8.14
CA GLY A 6 9.45 19.64 -9.60
C GLY A 6 10.15 18.47 -10.31
N VAL A 7 10.05 17.25 -9.79
CA VAL A 7 10.76 16.06 -10.30
C VAL A 7 10.00 15.35 -11.44
N LEU A 8 9.36 16.13 -12.31
CA LEU A 8 8.91 15.68 -13.65
C LEU A 8 9.35 16.69 -14.73
N LYS A 9 10.49 17.35 -14.52
CA LYS A 9 11.24 18.05 -15.56
C LYS A 9 12.64 17.45 -15.72
N LEU A 10 12.73 16.11 -15.73
CA LEU A 10 13.86 15.45 -16.36
C LEU A 10 13.57 15.40 -17.85
N THR A 11 14.15 16.38 -18.52
CA THR A 11 14.49 16.42 -19.94
C THR A 11 15.03 15.08 -20.44
N ASP A 12 14.50 14.63 -21.58
CA ASP A 12 15.07 13.65 -22.52
C ASP A 12 15.18 12.17 -22.09
N LEU A 13 14.09 11.57 -21.61
CA LEU A 13 13.77 10.18 -22.00
C LEU A 13 12.46 10.18 -22.77
N ASP A 14 12.58 10.12 -24.10
CA ASP A 14 11.46 9.92 -25.04
C ASP A 14 10.89 8.49 -24.91
N ASP A 15 10.23 8.20 -23.78
CA ASP A 15 9.22 7.14 -23.71
C ASP A 15 7.89 7.71 -24.20
N PHE A 16 7.84 8.10 -25.47
CA PHE A 16 6.60 8.50 -26.16
C PHE A 16 5.72 7.26 -26.34
N ILE A 17 4.91 6.95 -25.33
CA ILE A 17 3.77 6.05 -25.49
C ILE A 17 2.60 6.91 -25.96
N ALA A 18 2.06 6.57 -27.15
CA ALA A 18 0.89 7.19 -27.76
C ALA A 18 -0.22 7.53 -26.74
N PRO A 19 -1.04 8.59 -26.97
CA PRO A 19 -2.05 9.03 -26.01
C PRO A 19 -2.87 7.85 -25.50
N SER A 20 -2.81 7.65 -24.18
CA SER A 20 -3.38 6.51 -23.48
C SER A 20 -4.81 6.27 -23.93
N GLN A 21 -5.05 5.13 -24.58
CA GLN A 21 -6.38 4.52 -24.62
C GLN A 21 -6.90 4.46 -23.18
N GLU A 22 -8.17 4.79 -22.97
CA GLU A 22 -8.80 4.93 -21.65
C GLU A 22 -8.30 3.89 -20.64
N CYS A 23 -7.92 4.33 -19.43
CA CYS A 23 -7.42 3.53 -18.30
C CYS A 23 -8.56 2.70 -17.68
N ILE A 24 -9.13 1.82 -18.50
CA ILE A 24 -10.20 0.91 -18.15
C ILE A 24 -9.78 -0.45 -18.71
N LYS A 25 -9.57 -1.42 -17.83
CA LYS A 25 -9.52 -2.82 -18.27
C LYS A 25 -10.95 -3.23 -18.63
N PRO A 26 -11.26 -3.49 -19.91
CA PRO A 26 -12.61 -3.87 -20.28
C PRO A 26 -12.92 -5.18 -19.57
N VAL A 27 -13.96 -5.19 -18.74
CA VAL A 27 -14.48 -6.42 -18.16
C VAL A 27 -14.97 -7.25 -19.35
N LYS A 28 -14.25 -8.33 -19.67
CA LYS A 28 -14.72 -9.33 -20.62
C LYS A 28 -15.88 -10.07 -19.95
N VAL A 29 -17.09 -9.55 -20.12
CA VAL A 29 -18.31 -10.27 -19.77
C VAL A 29 -18.40 -11.42 -20.75
N GLU A 30 -18.12 -12.64 -20.30
CA GLU A 30 -18.54 -13.83 -21.04
C GLU A 30 -20.06 -13.76 -21.14
N GLN A 31 -20.58 -13.42 -22.33
CA GLN A 31 -21.99 -13.55 -22.59
C GLN A 31 -22.36 -15.02 -22.54
N ARG A 32 -22.75 -15.49 -21.35
CA ARG A 32 -23.52 -16.72 -21.25
C ARG A 32 -24.85 -16.43 -21.92
N SER A 33 -25.09 -17.08 -23.06
CA SER A 33 -26.36 -17.06 -23.79
C SER A 33 -27.44 -17.80 -23.00
N GLY A 34 -27.77 -17.31 -21.81
CA GLY A 34 -28.91 -17.73 -21.02
C GLY A 34 -29.80 -16.52 -20.79
N ARG A 35 -31.05 -16.57 -21.27
CA ARG A 35 -32.10 -15.61 -20.89
C ARG A 35 -32.33 -15.75 -19.38
N GLY A 36 -31.57 -15.00 -18.58
CA GLY A 36 -31.84 -14.83 -17.16
C GLY A 36 -33.08 -13.96 -17.01
N VAL A 37 -34.22 -14.59 -16.72
CA VAL A 37 -35.44 -13.87 -16.34
C VAL A 37 -35.16 -13.20 -14.98
N ILE A 38 -34.99 -11.89 -14.98
CA ILE A 38 -34.96 -11.09 -13.74
C ILE A 38 -36.42 -11.01 -13.27
N ARG A 39 -36.78 -11.81 -12.27
CA ARG A 39 -38.04 -11.62 -11.52
C ARG A 39 -37.78 -10.62 -10.41
N ILE A 40 -38.45 -9.47 -10.49
CA ILE A 40 -38.58 -8.53 -9.39
C ILE A 40 -39.76 -9.04 -8.55
N GLU A 41 -39.49 -9.58 -7.37
CA GLU A 41 -40.55 -9.97 -6.42
C GLU A 41 -40.96 -8.75 -5.59
N ASN A 42 -42.24 -8.41 -5.64
CA ASN A 42 -42.88 -7.48 -4.72
C ASN A 42 -42.98 -8.10 -3.33
N ASP A 43 -42.56 -7.35 -2.32
CA ASP A 43 -43.00 -7.34 -0.93
C ASP A 43 -43.45 -8.69 -0.31
N GLY A 44 -42.52 -9.31 0.42
CA GLY A 44 -42.80 -10.05 1.66
C GLY A 44 -43.52 -11.40 1.53
N ALA A 45 -42.75 -12.48 1.40
CA ALA A 45 -42.92 -13.74 2.14
C ALA A 45 -41.83 -14.75 1.74
N ASP A 46 -41.25 -15.38 2.75
CA ASP A 46 -40.32 -16.51 2.76
C ASP A 46 -40.11 -17.27 1.43
N ALA A 47 -38.97 -17.02 0.78
CA ALA A 47 -38.43 -17.87 -0.28
C ALA A 47 -37.09 -18.47 0.17
N ALA A 48 -37.06 -19.81 0.17
CA ALA A 48 -35.97 -20.66 0.59
C ALA A 48 -34.61 -20.26 0.01
N MET A 49 -33.55 -20.49 0.81
CA MET A 49 -32.13 -20.26 0.49
C MET A 49 -31.75 -20.82 -0.89
N ALA A 50 -31.88 -19.99 -1.92
CA ALA A 50 -31.31 -20.26 -3.23
C ALA A 50 -29.78 -20.20 -3.10
N MET A 51 -29.16 -21.29 -3.53
CA MET A 51 -27.73 -21.57 -3.57
C MET A 51 -26.91 -20.32 -3.91
N GLN A 52 -26.16 -19.79 -2.93
CA GLN A 52 -25.26 -18.67 -3.19
C GLN A 52 -24.27 -19.08 -4.28
N PRO A 53 -24.12 -18.31 -5.37
CA PRO A 53 -23.11 -18.60 -6.36
C PRO A 53 -21.75 -18.56 -5.65
N LYS A 54 -20.98 -19.65 -5.72
CA LYS A 54 -19.57 -19.66 -5.35
C LYS A 54 -18.87 -18.64 -6.24
N TYR A 55 -18.69 -17.43 -5.74
CA TYR A 55 -17.86 -16.43 -6.40
C TYR A 55 -16.47 -17.02 -6.55
N GLU A 56 -16.01 -17.12 -7.79
CA GLU A 56 -14.66 -17.54 -8.07
C GLU A 56 -13.71 -16.49 -7.48
N LYS A 57 -12.73 -16.92 -6.67
CA LYS A 57 -11.81 -15.99 -6.02
C LYS A 57 -11.07 -15.21 -7.10
N ALA A 58 -11.32 -13.91 -7.21
CA ALA A 58 -10.58 -13.03 -8.09
C ALA A 58 -9.09 -13.12 -7.74
N LYS A 59 -8.27 -13.65 -8.66
CA LYS A 59 -6.82 -13.64 -8.54
C LYS A 59 -6.33 -12.31 -9.12
N ILE A 60 -5.86 -11.42 -8.25
CA ILE A 60 -5.25 -10.15 -8.67
C ILE A 60 -3.80 -10.45 -9.00
N THR A 61 -3.47 -10.45 -10.30
CA THR A 61 -2.09 -10.49 -10.79
C THR A 61 -1.47 -9.10 -10.75
N LEU A 62 -0.15 -9.00 -10.91
CA LEU A 62 0.52 -7.71 -11.09
C LEU A 62 -0.17 -6.92 -12.22
N ASN A 63 -0.49 -7.56 -13.34
CA ASN A 63 -1.22 -6.95 -14.46
C ASN A 63 -2.66 -6.51 -14.15
N ASP A 64 -3.28 -7.00 -13.07
CA ASP A 64 -4.59 -6.55 -12.59
C ASP A 64 -4.47 -5.32 -11.68
N CYS A 65 -3.35 -5.16 -10.98
CA CYS A 65 -3.00 -3.94 -10.24
C CYS A 65 -2.52 -2.83 -11.20
N LEU A 66 -1.82 -3.24 -12.26
CA LEU A 66 -1.27 -2.41 -13.33
C LEU A 66 -2.25 -2.26 -14.51
N ALA A 67 -3.54 -2.49 -14.29
CA ALA A 67 -4.59 -2.56 -15.31
C ALA A 67 -4.80 -1.27 -16.13
N CYS A 68 -3.99 -0.24 -15.87
CA CYS A 68 -3.83 0.91 -16.75
C CYS A 68 -2.46 0.83 -17.42
N SER A 69 -2.48 0.45 -18.69
CA SER A 69 -1.41 0.73 -19.63
C SER A 69 -1.11 2.24 -19.58
N GLY A 70 -0.14 2.65 -18.76
CA GLY A 70 0.24 4.06 -18.56
C GLY A 70 0.32 4.57 -17.12
N CYS A 71 -0.14 3.80 -16.11
CA CYS A 71 0.00 4.24 -14.71
C CYS A 71 1.36 3.92 -14.10
N ILE A 72 2.15 3.00 -14.66
CA ILE A 72 3.52 2.76 -14.22
C ILE A 72 4.50 2.67 -15.40
N THR A 73 5.71 3.15 -15.17
CA THR A 73 6.85 3.16 -16.08
C THR A 73 7.65 1.86 -15.96
N SER A 74 8.47 1.56 -16.96
CA SER A 74 9.41 0.43 -16.91
C SER A 74 10.32 0.46 -15.68
N ALA A 75 10.74 1.66 -15.24
CA ALA A 75 11.52 1.85 -14.02
C ALA A 75 10.72 1.47 -12.76
N GLU A 76 9.45 1.88 -12.67
CA GLU A 76 8.55 1.52 -11.56
C GLU A 76 8.30 0.00 -11.48
N VAL A 77 8.22 -0.72 -12.62
CA VAL A 77 8.15 -2.20 -12.64
C VAL A 77 9.39 -2.82 -11.99
N VAL A 78 10.59 -2.31 -12.30
CA VAL A 78 11.85 -2.80 -11.72
C VAL A 78 11.86 -2.60 -10.21
N LEU A 79 11.45 -1.43 -9.71
CA LEU A 79 11.37 -1.13 -8.27
C LEU A 79 10.41 -2.06 -7.53
N VAL A 80 9.29 -2.42 -8.15
CA VAL A 80 8.32 -3.36 -7.59
C VAL A 80 8.88 -4.78 -7.52
N ASN A 81 9.65 -5.19 -8.52
CA ASN A 81 10.24 -6.52 -8.58
C ASN A 81 11.45 -6.68 -7.64
N GLN A 82 12.19 -5.60 -7.38
CA GLN A 82 13.29 -5.58 -6.41
C GLN A 82 12.82 -5.84 -4.97
N GLN A 83 11.57 -5.48 -4.65
CA GLN A 83 10.97 -5.75 -3.35
C GLN A 83 10.27 -7.10 -3.37
N SER A 84 10.85 -8.12 -2.72
CA SER A 84 10.31 -9.48 -2.77
C SER A 84 10.67 -10.29 -1.52
N HIS A 85 10.13 -11.51 -1.44
CA HIS A 85 10.57 -12.45 -0.40
C HIS A 85 12.02 -12.92 -0.63
N ASP A 86 12.48 -13.00 -1.89
CA ASP A 86 13.87 -13.32 -2.21
C ASP A 86 14.82 -12.25 -1.69
N GLU A 87 14.45 -10.98 -1.85
CA GLU A 87 15.20 -9.85 -1.28
C GLU A 87 15.27 -9.94 0.24
N PHE A 88 14.15 -10.24 0.88
CA PHE A 88 14.11 -10.44 2.34
C PHE A 88 15.02 -11.59 2.80
N TYR A 89 15.03 -12.73 2.09
CA TYR A 89 15.93 -13.84 2.40
C TYR A 89 17.39 -13.48 2.18
N ARG A 90 17.70 -12.74 1.11
CA ARG A 90 19.05 -12.24 0.85
C ARG A 90 19.55 -11.36 2.00
N ILE A 91 18.75 -10.38 2.42
CA ILE A 91 19.08 -9.50 3.54
C ILE A 91 19.23 -10.28 4.85
N LEU A 92 18.39 -11.28 5.11
CA LEU A 92 18.54 -12.17 6.27
C LEU A 92 19.88 -12.93 6.24
N ALA A 93 20.25 -13.50 5.09
CA ALA A 93 21.50 -14.24 4.93
C ALA A 93 22.73 -13.34 5.09
N GLU A 94 22.71 -12.16 4.46
CA GLU A 94 23.74 -11.14 4.61
C GLU A 94 23.87 -10.70 6.08
N ASN A 95 22.75 -10.39 6.74
CA ASN A 95 22.76 -9.95 8.13
C ASN A 95 23.24 -11.04 9.11
N ASN A 96 23.00 -12.31 8.79
CA ASN A 96 23.52 -13.44 9.57
C ASN A 96 25.03 -13.59 9.48
N SER A 97 25.61 -13.22 8.33
CA SER A 97 27.04 -13.30 8.05
C SER A 97 27.83 -12.11 8.59
N ARG A 98 27.15 -11.00 8.94
CA ARG A 98 27.79 -9.79 9.50
C ARG A 98 28.27 -10.00 10.93
N GLU A 99 29.30 -9.24 11.30
CA GLU A 99 29.73 -9.13 12.69
C GLU A 99 28.62 -8.55 13.57
N ILE A 100 28.63 -8.87 14.86
CA ILE A 100 27.58 -8.49 15.82
C ILE A 100 27.37 -6.96 15.85
N SER A 101 28.43 -6.18 15.73
CA SER A 101 28.43 -4.71 15.68
C SER A 101 27.78 -4.14 14.41
N GLU A 102 27.72 -4.91 13.33
CA GLU A 102 27.20 -4.50 12.02
C GLU A 102 25.82 -5.06 11.70
N LYS A 103 25.26 -5.87 12.62
CA LYS A 103 23.94 -6.45 12.44
C LYS A 103 22.86 -5.37 12.47
N MET A 104 22.01 -5.45 11.46
CA MET A 104 20.81 -4.65 11.32
C MET A 104 19.70 -5.24 12.18
N THR A 105 18.91 -4.37 12.79
CA THR A 105 17.67 -4.76 13.45
C THR A 105 16.57 -4.93 12.39
N ILE A 106 16.12 -6.16 12.21
CA ILE A 106 15.07 -6.49 11.23
C ILE A 106 13.71 -6.42 11.89
N ILE A 107 12.81 -5.59 11.35
CA ILE A 107 11.46 -5.37 11.85
C ILE A 107 10.46 -5.69 10.75
N VAL A 108 9.43 -6.48 11.07
CA VAL A 108 8.35 -6.81 10.14
C VAL A 108 7.02 -6.26 10.66
N SER A 109 6.39 -5.37 9.91
CA SER A 109 5.06 -4.84 10.22
C SER A 109 3.99 -5.53 9.38
N LEU A 110 3.04 -6.19 10.02
CA LEU A 110 1.96 -6.92 9.38
C LEU A 110 0.73 -6.02 9.21
N SER A 111 0.20 -5.95 8.00
CA SER A 111 -1.08 -5.29 7.78
C SER A 111 -2.27 -6.18 8.13
N PRO A 112 -3.35 -5.62 8.71
CA PRO A 112 -4.57 -6.37 8.99
C PRO A 112 -5.15 -7.04 7.75
N GLN A 113 -5.09 -6.37 6.60
CA GLN A 113 -5.59 -6.90 5.34
C GLN A 113 -4.79 -8.11 4.86
N ALA A 114 -3.46 -8.09 5.01
CA ALA A 114 -2.63 -9.24 4.68
C ALA A 114 -2.93 -10.42 5.62
N ILE A 115 -3.05 -10.16 6.93
CA ILE A 115 -3.42 -11.18 7.92
C ILE A 115 -4.77 -11.81 7.54
N LEU A 116 -5.79 -11.00 7.29
CA LEU A 116 -7.13 -11.50 6.95
C LEU A 116 -7.15 -12.28 5.62
N SER A 117 -6.40 -11.82 4.61
CA SER A 117 -6.28 -12.51 3.32
C SER A 117 -5.65 -13.90 3.48
N ILE A 118 -4.56 -13.99 4.25
CA ILE A 118 -3.88 -15.26 4.53
C ILE A 118 -4.76 -16.15 5.42
N ALA A 119 -5.42 -15.60 6.44
CA ALA A 119 -6.36 -16.32 7.29
C ALA A 119 -7.48 -16.99 6.45
N ALA A 120 -8.06 -16.25 5.51
CA ALA A 120 -9.08 -16.77 4.61
C ALA A 120 -8.54 -17.83 3.62
N LYS A 121 -7.26 -17.78 3.24
CA LYS A 121 -6.62 -18.80 2.40
C LYS A 121 -6.43 -20.12 3.14
N TYR A 122 -6.02 -20.06 4.41
CA TYR A 122 -5.71 -21.23 5.23
C TYR A 122 -6.85 -21.66 6.16
N SER A 123 -8.02 -21.01 6.07
CA SER A 123 -9.19 -21.26 6.93
C SER A 123 -8.87 -21.13 8.43
N LEU A 124 -8.11 -20.10 8.79
CA LEU A 124 -7.69 -19.79 10.15
C LEU A 124 -8.49 -18.60 10.71
N GLY A 125 -8.56 -18.48 12.04
CA GLY A 125 -8.98 -17.23 12.69
C GLY A 125 -7.96 -16.10 12.45
N ALA A 126 -8.40 -14.84 12.50
CA ALA A 126 -7.53 -13.68 12.30
C ALA A 126 -6.39 -13.62 13.33
N ASP A 127 -6.71 -13.80 14.61
CA ASP A 127 -5.72 -13.78 15.71
C ASP A 127 -4.75 -14.94 15.62
N GLU A 128 -5.26 -16.14 15.33
CA GLU A 128 -4.43 -17.33 15.11
C GLU A 128 -3.47 -17.12 13.91
N CYS A 129 -3.97 -16.55 12.81
CA CYS A 129 -3.15 -16.26 11.64
C CYS A 129 -2.07 -15.22 11.96
N ALA A 130 -2.41 -14.15 12.68
CA ALA A 130 -1.45 -13.13 13.11
C ALA A 130 -0.33 -13.74 13.96
N GLN A 131 -0.67 -14.60 14.93
CA GLN A 131 0.30 -15.30 15.78
C GLN A 131 1.20 -16.26 14.98
N LYS A 132 0.63 -17.01 14.04
CA LYS A 132 1.42 -17.90 13.17
C LYS A 132 2.36 -17.11 12.26
N LEU A 133 1.90 -16.01 11.67
CA LEU A 133 2.74 -15.14 10.84
C LEU A 133 3.86 -14.48 11.66
N ALA A 134 3.54 -13.96 12.84
CA ALA A 134 4.56 -13.42 13.74
C ALA A 134 5.61 -14.49 14.10
N SER A 135 5.17 -15.70 14.46
CA SER A 135 6.06 -16.81 14.77
C SER A 135 6.91 -17.23 13.56
N TYR A 136 6.33 -17.23 12.36
CA TYR A 136 7.01 -17.53 11.11
C TYR A 136 8.15 -16.53 10.85
N PHE A 137 7.87 -15.23 10.84
CA PHE A 137 8.89 -14.20 10.59
C PHE A 137 9.95 -14.16 11.70
N LYS A 138 9.58 -14.39 12.96
CA LYS A 138 10.55 -14.53 14.06
C LYS A 138 11.50 -15.70 13.83
N ARG A 139 10.99 -16.86 13.39
CA ARG A 139 11.82 -18.03 13.05
C ARG A 139 12.73 -17.80 11.85
N LEU A 140 12.31 -16.96 10.90
CA LEU A 140 13.15 -16.57 9.77
C LEU A 140 14.30 -15.63 10.17
N GLY A 141 14.20 -14.92 11.29
CA GLY A 141 15.25 -14.01 11.78
C GLY A 141 14.81 -12.56 11.95
N ALA A 142 13.51 -12.25 11.85
CA ALA A 142 13.01 -10.94 12.25
C ALA A 142 13.16 -10.73 13.77
N HIS A 143 13.64 -9.55 14.18
CA HIS A 143 13.87 -9.21 15.58
C HIS A 143 12.62 -8.70 16.25
N TYR A 144 11.75 -7.98 15.53
CA TYR A 144 10.48 -7.46 16.03
C TYR A 144 9.37 -7.63 14.99
N ILE A 145 8.15 -7.90 15.48
CA ILE A 145 6.95 -7.97 14.67
C ILE A 145 5.96 -6.95 15.21
N PHE A 146 5.42 -6.10 14.35
CA PHE A 146 4.42 -5.09 14.71
C PHE A 146 3.15 -5.23 13.87
N ASP A 147 2.05 -4.67 14.36
CA ASP A 147 0.77 -4.56 13.64
C ASP A 147 0.59 -3.11 13.19
N THR A 148 0.28 -2.90 11.89
CA THR A 148 0.04 -1.56 11.35
C THR A 148 -1.32 -0.96 11.77
N ASN A 149 -2.15 -1.67 12.53
CA ASN A 149 -3.42 -1.15 13.07
C ASN A 149 -3.22 0.14 13.87
N PHE A 150 -2.15 0.22 14.66
CA PHE A 150 -1.85 1.44 15.40
C PHE A 150 -1.60 2.62 14.46
N ALA A 151 -0.77 2.43 13.42
CA ALA A 151 -0.53 3.42 12.39
C ALA A 151 -1.80 3.78 11.61
N ARG A 152 -2.70 2.80 11.38
CA ARG A 152 -4.00 3.02 10.74
C ARG A 152 -4.90 3.93 11.59
N SER A 153 -4.96 3.71 12.89
CA SER A 153 -5.72 4.58 13.79
C SER A 153 -5.16 6.00 13.82
N LEU A 154 -3.83 6.15 13.82
CA LEU A 154 -3.20 7.49 13.72
C LEU A 154 -3.53 8.18 12.39
N SER A 155 -3.39 7.50 11.25
CA SER A 155 -3.79 8.06 9.95
C SER A 155 -5.26 8.48 9.94
N LEU A 156 -6.16 7.72 10.59
CA LEU A 156 -7.58 8.07 10.67
C LEU A 156 -7.79 9.36 11.48
N LEU A 157 -7.17 9.46 12.66
CA LEU A 157 -7.28 10.63 13.52
C LEU A 157 -6.70 11.89 12.86
N GLU A 158 -5.58 11.77 12.15
CA GLU A 158 -5.02 12.89 11.40
C GLU A 158 -5.91 13.28 10.20
N ALA A 159 -6.52 12.31 9.51
CA ALA A 159 -7.44 12.60 8.41
C ALA A 159 -8.71 13.29 8.91
N GLU A 160 -9.23 12.89 10.07
CA GLU A 160 -10.33 13.58 10.75
C GLU A 160 -9.97 15.02 11.08
N ARG A 161 -8.80 15.26 11.69
CA ARG A 161 -8.31 16.61 12.02
C ARG A 161 -8.16 17.47 10.77
N GLU A 162 -7.59 16.92 9.70
CA GLU A 162 -7.45 17.61 8.42
C GLU A 162 -8.82 17.97 7.84
N PHE A 163 -9.77 17.03 7.83
CA PHE A 163 -11.12 17.27 7.35
C PHE A 163 -11.81 18.39 8.12
N LEU A 164 -11.79 18.33 9.45
CA LEU A 164 -12.40 19.34 10.31
C LEU A 164 -11.80 20.73 10.07
N LYS A 165 -10.48 20.81 9.84
CA LYS A 165 -9.82 22.05 9.48
C LYS A 165 -10.30 22.58 8.12
N ARG A 166 -10.25 21.74 7.07
CA ARG A 166 -10.72 22.10 5.72
C ARG A 166 -12.19 22.52 5.73
N TYR A 167 -13.03 21.84 6.51
CA TYR A 167 -14.45 22.15 6.64
C TYR A 167 -14.72 23.50 7.30
N LYS A 168 -13.96 23.88 8.35
CA LYS A 168 -14.06 25.20 8.98
C LYS A 168 -13.57 26.32 8.06
N GLU A 169 -12.59 26.05 7.21
CA GLU A 169 -11.99 27.00 6.27
C GLU A 169 -12.71 27.04 4.91
N LYS A 170 -13.85 26.34 4.74
CA LYS A 170 -14.51 26.16 3.43
C LYS A 170 -14.92 27.50 2.77
N ASP A 171 -15.30 28.49 3.57
CA ASP A 171 -15.78 29.79 3.08
C ASP A 171 -14.62 30.78 2.87
N SER A 172 -13.48 30.57 3.53
CA SER A 172 -12.30 31.46 3.48
C SER A 172 -11.22 30.97 2.53
N ARG A 173 -11.19 29.68 2.18
CA ARG A 173 -10.17 29.07 1.32
C ARG A 173 -10.81 28.27 0.18
N PRO A 174 -10.76 28.77 -1.06
CA PRO A 174 -11.25 28.01 -2.21
C PRO A 174 -10.43 26.74 -2.43
N LYS A 175 -11.07 25.68 -2.96
CA LYS A 175 -10.45 24.38 -3.32
C LYS A 175 -9.97 23.51 -2.13
N THR A 176 -10.67 23.55 -1.00
CA THR A 176 -10.39 22.69 0.17
C THR A 176 -11.26 21.42 0.23
N LEU A 177 -12.43 21.44 -0.41
CA LEU A 177 -13.42 20.36 -0.42
C LEU A 177 -13.92 20.05 -1.84
N PRO A 178 -14.24 18.78 -2.16
CA PRO A 178 -14.22 17.61 -1.28
C PRO A 178 -12.81 17.18 -0.86
N MET A 179 -12.65 16.60 0.34
CA MET A 179 -11.38 16.02 0.74
C MET A 179 -11.32 14.56 0.27
N LEU A 180 -10.34 14.23 -0.57
CA LEU A 180 -10.14 12.91 -1.14
C LEU A 180 -9.09 12.14 -0.33
N ALA A 181 -9.31 10.84 -0.15
CA ALA A 181 -8.39 10.00 0.60
C ALA A 181 -7.03 9.87 -0.11
N SER A 182 -5.96 9.68 0.68
CA SER A 182 -4.57 9.56 0.21
C SER A 182 -3.93 8.19 0.52
N ALA A 183 -4.62 7.34 1.30
CA ALA A 183 -4.01 6.11 1.81
C ALA A 183 -3.73 5.01 0.76
N CYS A 184 -4.38 5.11 -0.42
CA CYS A 184 -4.23 4.18 -1.54
C CYS A 184 -3.20 4.72 -2.54
N PRO A 185 -2.03 4.07 -2.70
CA PRO A 185 -0.99 4.57 -3.59
C PRO A 185 -1.38 4.53 -5.07
N GLY A 186 -2.14 3.51 -5.50
CA GLY A 186 -2.65 3.44 -6.88
C GLY A 186 -3.56 4.63 -7.23
N TRP A 187 -4.42 5.04 -6.29
CA TRP A 187 -5.24 6.24 -6.45
C TRP A 187 -4.39 7.51 -6.52
N VAL A 188 -3.41 7.67 -5.62
CA VAL A 188 -2.51 8.85 -5.63
C VAL A 188 -1.74 8.94 -6.95
N CYS A 189 -1.18 7.82 -7.41
CA CYS A 189 -0.45 7.74 -8.68
C CYS A 189 -1.35 8.08 -9.87
N TYR A 190 -2.57 7.51 -9.93
CA TYR A 190 -3.56 7.85 -10.95
C TYR A 190 -3.92 9.34 -10.93
N ALA A 191 -4.16 9.90 -9.75
CA ALA A 191 -4.48 11.30 -9.59
C ALA A 191 -3.34 12.23 -10.05
N GLU A 192 -2.10 11.90 -9.68
CA GLU A 192 -0.88 12.63 -10.11
C GLU A 192 -0.71 12.59 -11.63
N LYS A 193 -0.82 11.40 -12.25
CA LYS A 193 -0.51 11.19 -13.67
C LYS A 193 -1.65 11.63 -14.62
N THR A 194 -2.91 11.44 -14.22
CA THR A 194 -4.06 11.68 -15.11
C THR A 194 -4.68 13.06 -14.91
N HIS A 195 -4.77 13.52 -13.66
CA HIS A 195 -5.55 14.73 -13.32
C HIS A 195 -4.68 15.90 -12.85
N GLY A 196 -3.46 15.61 -12.37
CA GLY A 196 -2.47 16.60 -12.00
C GLY A 196 -3.01 17.69 -11.06
N SER A 197 -2.63 18.94 -11.32
CA SER A 197 -2.93 20.09 -10.46
C SER A 197 -4.42 20.35 -10.21
N PHE A 198 -5.32 19.78 -11.01
CA PHE A 198 -6.76 19.89 -10.80
C PHE A 198 -7.22 19.15 -9.55
N ILE A 199 -6.75 17.92 -9.33
CA ILE A 199 -7.23 17.05 -8.25
C ILE A 199 -6.34 17.09 -7.01
N LEU A 200 -5.03 17.30 -7.18
CA LEU A 200 -4.05 17.22 -6.09
C LEU A 200 -4.37 18.11 -4.87
N PRO A 201 -4.92 19.33 -5.00
CA PRO A 201 -5.30 20.15 -3.84
C PRO A 201 -6.38 19.51 -2.95
N TYR A 202 -7.20 18.63 -3.51
CA TYR A 202 -8.28 17.96 -2.82
C TYR A 202 -7.82 16.69 -2.08
N ILE A 203 -6.67 16.13 -2.42
CA ILE A 203 -6.13 14.94 -1.74
C ILE A 203 -5.65 15.32 -0.33
N SER A 204 -5.97 14.47 0.63
CA SER A 204 -5.51 14.57 2.02
C SER A 204 -3.98 14.55 2.07
N THR A 205 -3.41 15.42 2.90
CA THR A 205 -1.96 15.44 3.16
C THR A 205 -1.51 14.36 4.14
N VAL A 206 -2.44 13.60 4.72
CA VAL A 206 -2.15 12.55 5.68
C VAL A 206 -1.49 11.38 4.99
N ARG A 207 -0.40 10.88 5.58
CA ARG A 207 0.34 9.72 5.09
C ARG A 207 -0.47 8.44 5.24
N SER A 208 -0.23 7.47 4.36
CA SER A 208 -0.86 6.16 4.49
C SER A 208 -0.40 5.43 5.76
N PRO A 209 -1.16 4.44 6.25
CA PRO A 209 -0.77 3.66 7.43
C PRO A 209 0.59 2.97 7.29
N GLN A 210 1.01 2.62 6.07
CA GLN A 210 2.34 2.06 5.82
C GLN A 210 3.43 3.07 6.16
N GLN A 211 3.30 4.30 5.66
CA GLN A 211 4.33 5.32 5.86
C GLN A 211 4.28 5.93 7.26
N VAL A 212 3.09 6.04 7.86
CA VAL A 212 3.00 6.35 9.30
C VAL A 212 3.73 5.29 10.11
N MET A 213 3.59 4.00 9.78
CA MET A 213 4.34 2.95 10.45
C MET A 213 5.85 3.06 10.20
N GLY A 214 6.25 3.39 8.98
CA GLY A 214 7.64 3.67 8.61
C GLY A 214 8.27 4.73 9.52
N SER A 215 7.64 5.89 9.65
CA SER A 215 8.11 6.95 10.55
C SER A 215 8.10 6.53 12.03
N LEU A 216 7.06 5.80 12.49
CA LEU A 216 7.04 5.29 13.87
C LEU A 216 8.21 4.34 14.17
N VAL A 217 8.56 3.49 13.22
CA VAL A 217 9.65 2.51 13.38
C VAL A 217 11.02 3.20 13.27
N LYS A 218 11.22 3.99 12.21
CA LYS A 218 12.52 4.56 11.86
C LYS A 218 12.86 5.84 12.65
N ASP A 219 11.87 6.56 13.16
CA ASP A 219 12.10 7.75 13.97
C ASP A 219 11.88 7.46 15.46
N LEU A 220 10.62 7.21 15.85
CA LEU A 220 10.24 7.13 17.26
C LEU A 220 10.85 5.90 17.94
N TRP A 221 10.63 4.72 17.37
CA TRP A 221 11.10 3.46 17.95
C TRP A 221 12.64 3.36 17.89
N ALA A 222 13.25 3.76 16.78
CA ALA A 222 14.70 3.80 16.63
C ALA A 222 15.35 4.66 17.72
N THR A 223 14.85 5.89 17.91
CA THR A 223 15.34 6.81 18.94
C THR A 223 15.18 6.23 20.34
N GLN A 224 14.04 5.62 20.65
CA GLN A 224 13.81 4.95 21.94
C GLN A 224 14.78 3.78 22.20
N LYS A 225 15.32 3.16 21.15
CA LYS A 225 16.30 2.08 21.23
C LYS A 225 17.74 2.55 21.09
N GLY A 226 17.98 3.85 20.93
CA GLY A 226 19.32 4.40 20.67
C GLY A 226 19.90 3.91 19.33
N LEU A 227 19.04 3.58 18.36
CA LEU A 227 19.41 3.15 17.03
C LEU A 227 19.17 4.30 16.03
N THR A 228 20.02 4.36 15.00
CA THR A 228 19.80 5.22 13.85
C THR A 228 18.96 4.50 12.78
N PRO A 229 18.23 5.24 11.92
CA PRO A 229 17.36 4.64 10.90
C PRO A 229 18.05 3.64 9.95
N ASP A 230 19.33 3.85 9.65
CA ASP A 230 20.17 2.99 8.78
C ASP A 230 20.49 1.64 9.43
N LYS A 231 20.37 1.51 10.75
CA LYS A 231 20.58 0.25 11.48
C LYS A 231 19.32 -0.60 11.56
N ILE A 232 18.22 -0.16 10.95
CA ILE A 232 16.96 -0.88 10.93
C ILE A 232 16.65 -1.28 9.50
N TYR A 233 16.28 -2.55 9.29
CA TYR A 233 15.67 -3.00 8.04
C TYR A 233 14.19 -3.27 8.30
N HIS A 234 13.34 -2.35 7.85
CA HIS A 234 11.91 -2.36 8.06
C HIS A 234 11.18 -2.93 6.85
N VAL A 235 10.55 -4.08 7.07
CA VAL A 235 9.73 -4.79 6.10
C VAL A 235 8.27 -4.62 6.45
N THR A 236 7.42 -4.41 5.45
CA THR A 236 5.97 -4.45 5.65
C THR A 236 5.33 -5.57 4.84
N VAL A 237 4.32 -6.23 5.41
CA VAL A 237 3.53 -7.26 4.73
C VAL A 237 2.17 -6.67 4.37
N MET A 238 1.94 -6.46 3.08
CA MET A 238 0.84 -5.66 2.55
C MET A 238 -0.03 -6.45 1.56
N PRO A 239 -1.32 -6.08 1.40
CA PRO A 239 -2.23 -6.77 0.49
C PRO A 239 -2.11 -6.29 -0.98
N CYS A 240 -1.19 -5.37 -1.29
CA CYS A 240 -1.21 -4.59 -2.53
C CYS A 240 0.21 -4.37 -3.06
N PHE A 241 0.38 -4.44 -4.39
CA PHE A 241 1.66 -4.17 -5.05
C PHE A 241 2.02 -2.68 -5.07
N ASP A 242 1.04 -1.77 -5.17
CA ASP A 242 1.29 -0.33 -5.19
C ASP A 242 1.92 0.18 -3.88
N LYS A 243 1.82 -0.60 -2.80
CA LYS A 243 2.53 -0.33 -1.55
C LYS A 243 4.05 -0.42 -1.71
N LYS A 244 4.56 -1.24 -2.64
CA LYS A 244 5.97 -1.25 -3.04
C LYS A 244 6.38 0.05 -3.72
N LEU A 245 5.52 0.58 -4.60
CA LEU A 245 5.75 1.88 -5.26
C LEU A 245 5.75 3.02 -4.23
N GLU A 246 4.81 2.98 -3.27
CA GLU A 246 4.78 3.95 -2.19
C GLU A 246 6.07 3.93 -1.36
N ALA A 247 6.58 2.74 -1.00
CA ALA A 247 7.85 2.59 -0.26
C ALA A 247 9.07 3.09 -1.05
N ALA A 248 9.01 3.02 -2.38
CA ALA A 248 10.09 3.46 -3.26
C ALA A 248 10.07 4.97 -3.56
N ARG A 249 9.05 5.75 -3.16
CA ARG A 249 9.03 7.20 -3.38
C ARG A 249 10.20 7.88 -2.67
N GLU A 250 10.83 8.82 -3.36
CA GLU A 250 11.94 9.64 -2.81
C GLU A 250 11.49 10.53 -1.64
N ASP A 251 10.20 10.88 -1.56
CA ASP A 251 9.62 11.61 -0.44
C ASP A 251 9.78 10.89 0.93
N PHE A 252 10.04 9.58 0.91
CA PHE A 252 10.23 8.74 2.09
C PHE A 252 11.67 8.20 2.21
N TYR A 253 12.61 8.82 1.48
CA TYR A 253 14.03 8.58 1.63
C TYR A 253 14.66 9.66 2.52
N ASN A 254 15.37 9.23 3.55
CA ASN A 254 16.12 10.12 4.42
C ASN A 254 17.58 10.16 3.97
N GLU A 255 17.98 11.24 3.31
CA GLU A 255 19.35 11.42 2.81
C GLU A 255 20.41 11.42 3.92
N ALA A 256 20.10 12.01 5.09
CA ALA A 256 21.05 12.14 6.19
C ALA A 256 21.49 10.78 6.76
N PHE A 257 20.60 9.79 6.72
CA PHE A 257 20.89 8.41 7.15
C PHE A 257 20.98 7.43 5.97
N SER A 258 20.76 7.89 4.74
CA SER A 258 20.68 7.04 3.55
C SER A 258 19.74 5.84 3.74
N ALA A 259 18.56 6.09 4.32
CA ALA A 259 17.62 5.07 4.75
C ALA A 259 16.19 5.40 4.31
N ARG A 260 15.42 4.37 3.91
CA ARG A 260 13.98 4.51 3.62
C ARG A 260 13.17 4.30 4.90
N GLU A 261 11.99 4.91 4.96
CA GLU A 261 11.01 4.65 6.03
C GLU A 261 10.51 3.19 6.01
N VAL A 262 10.40 2.61 4.80
CA VAL A 262 10.08 1.20 4.55
C VAL A 262 11.08 0.67 3.52
N ASP A 263 11.89 -0.32 3.90
CA ASP A 263 12.98 -0.83 3.05
C ASP A 263 12.49 -1.90 2.06
N CYS A 264 11.49 -2.70 2.44
CA CYS A 264 10.90 -3.71 1.57
C CYS A 264 9.43 -3.96 1.87
N VAL A 265 8.62 -4.17 0.83
CA VAL A 265 7.23 -4.57 0.95
C VAL A 265 7.04 -5.98 0.37
N ILE A 266 6.55 -6.90 1.20
CA ILE A 266 6.17 -8.25 0.80
C ILE A 266 4.65 -8.30 0.65
N THR A 267 4.17 -8.82 -0.48
CA THR A 267 2.74 -8.96 -0.72
C THR A 267 2.18 -10.26 -0.12
N SER A 268 0.92 -10.26 0.31
CA SER A 268 0.24 -11.47 0.80
C SER A 268 -0.14 -12.49 -0.29
N GLY A 269 -0.06 -12.07 -1.56
CA GLY A 269 -0.37 -12.88 -2.74
C GLY A 269 0.80 -13.73 -3.21
#